data_AF-A0AA45AAM2-F1
#
_entry.id   AF-A0AA45AAM2-F1
#
_cell.length_a   1.000
_cell.length_b   1.000
_cell.length_c   1.000
_cell.angle_alpha   90.00
_cell.angle_beta   90.00
_cell.angle_gamma   90.00
#
_symmetry.space_group_name_H-M   'P 1'
#
loop_
_entity.id
_entity.type
_entity.pdbx_description
1 polymer ?
#
loop_
_entity_poly.entity_id
_entity_poly.type
_entity_poly.pdbx_seq_one_letter_code
_entity_poly.pdbx_strand_id
1 'polypeptide(L)'
;MNELDTWLERIGDWYKDRKHDQVERLEPLILTPPDALWGPLITDEQSKGIACWLDGCLRIFTFYRNSIENPHHQEKAYQYLMFAYGKLQAVSCDPKAEPCLQEWCTKRVQHLCVLALEFANQQQEPRWQQESEKLIESHVRFMASQPQNDDQGSVKHQLH
;
A
#
# COMPACT_ATOMS: atom_id res chain seq x y z
N MET A 1 -12.52 13.51 -21.59
CA MET A 1 -11.93 13.20 -20.28
C MET A 1 -11.84 11.69 -20.21
N ASN A 2 -10.64 11.15 -20.04
CA ASN A 2 -10.45 9.70 -19.94
C ASN A 2 -10.76 9.22 -18.50
N GLU A 3 -10.81 7.91 -18.27
CA GLU A 3 -11.13 7.34 -16.94
C GLU A 3 -10.13 7.77 -15.85
N LEU A 4 -8.85 7.94 -16.20
CA LEU A 4 -7.80 8.42 -15.31
C LEU A 4 -8.06 9.86 -14.88
N ASP A 5 -8.33 10.76 -15.83
CA ASP A 5 -8.61 12.18 -15.58
C ASP A 5 -9.83 12.32 -14.64
N THR A 6 -10.91 11.57 -14.92
CA THR A 6 -12.12 11.60 -14.09
C THR A 6 -11.85 11.07 -12.69
N TRP A 7 -11.05 10.01 -12.55
CA TRP A 7 -10.69 9.47 -11.24
C TRP A 7 -9.79 10.45 -10.46
N LEU A 8 -8.80 11.06 -11.12
CA LEU A 8 -7.90 12.06 -10.53
C LEU A 8 -8.65 13.30 -10.05
N GLU A 9 -9.63 13.78 -10.82
CA GLU A 9 -10.51 14.87 -10.42
C GLU A 9 -11.31 14.50 -9.17
N ARG A 10 -11.96 13.33 -9.16
CA ARG A 10 -12.79 12.86 -8.04
C ARG A 10 -12.00 12.66 -6.75
N ILE A 11 -10.83 12.03 -6.82
CA ILE A 11 -9.99 11.86 -5.64
C ILE A 11 -9.42 13.22 -5.18
N GLY A 12 -9.05 14.08 -6.12
CA GLY A 12 -8.58 15.44 -5.83
C GLY A 12 -9.64 16.28 -5.11
N ASP A 13 -10.89 16.22 -5.55
CA ASP A 13 -12.01 16.92 -4.93
C ASP A 13 -12.31 16.38 -3.53
N TRP A 14 -12.24 15.07 -3.35
CA TRP A 14 -12.33 14.46 -2.01
C TRP A 14 -11.28 15.05 -1.04
N TYR A 15 -10.04 15.24 -1.50
CA TYR A 15 -8.97 15.85 -0.70
C TYR A 15 -9.19 17.33 -0.38
N LYS A 16 -9.83 18.09 -1.27
CA LYS A 16 -10.15 19.51 -1.05
C LYS A 16 -11.22 19.69 0.03
N ASP A 17 -12.18 18.77 0.11
CA ASP A 17 -13.31 18.88 1.03
C ASP A 17 -12.95 18.61 2.51
N ARG A 18 -11.79 18.00 2.80
CA ARG A 18 -11.15 17.86 4.14
C ARG A 18 -12.03 17.39 5.32
N LYS A 19 -13.17 16.73 5.11
CA LYS A 19 -13.99 16.23 6.24
C LYS A 19 -13.54 14.83 6.68
N HIS A 20 -13.46 14.62 8.00
CA HIS A 20 -12.90 13.43 8.64
C HIS A 20 -13.82 12.20 8.61
N ASP A 21 -15.04 12.36 8.10
CA ASP A 21 -16.17 11.43 8.16
C ASP A 21 -16.57 10.88 6.77
N GLN A 22 -15.78 11.12 5.73
CA GLN A 22 -16.14 10.75 4.35
C GLN A 22 -15.59 9.40 3.88
N VAL A 23 -15.37 8.44 4.78
CA VAL A 23 -14.88 7.11 4.41
C VAL A 23 -15.82 6.45 3.41
N GLU A 24 -17.13 6.55 3.58
CA GLU A 24 -18.14 5.99 2.65
C GLU A 24 -17.99 6.50 1.20
N ARG A 25 -17.51 7.74 1.03
CA ARG A 25 -17.25 8.32 -0.30
C ARG A 25 -15.86 7.97 -0.85
N LEU A 26 -14.92 7.68 0.04
CA LEU A 26 -13.54 7.34 -0.29
C LEU A 26 -13.41 5.86 -0.70
N GLU A 27 -14.06 4.94 0.02
CA GLU A 27 -14.02 3.49 -0.27
C GLU A 27 -14.20 3.17 -1.76
N PRO A 28 -15.26 3.63 -2.47
CA PRO A 28 -15.44 3.29 -3.88
C PRO A 28 -14.32 3.83 -4.77
N LEU A 29 -13.73 4.99 -4.45
CA LEU A 29 -12.61 5.56 -5.22
C LEU A 29 -11.34 4.72 -5.06
N ILE A 30 -11.09 4.21 -3.85
CA ILE A 30 -9.91 3.41 -3.53
C ILE A 30 -10.02 1.98 -4.06
N LEU A 31 -11.23 1.43 -4.13
CA LEU A 31 -11.49 0.09 -4.66
C LEU A 31 -11.50 0.04 -6.20
N THR A 32 -11.68 1.18 -6.88
CA THR A 32 -11.73 1.26 -8.35
C THR A 32 -10.75 2.27 -8.95
N PRO A 33 -9.44 2.19 -8.64
CA PRO A 33 -8.44 3.00 -9.34
C PRO A 33 -8.32 2.50 -10.80
N PRO A 34 -8.26 3.40 -11.79
CA PRO A 34 -8.09 2.99 -13.18
C PRO A 34 -6.71 2.37 -13.39
N ASP A 35 -6.60 1.36 -14.27
CA ASP A 35 -5.32 0.67 -14.52
C ASP A 35 -4.24 1.62 -15.04
N ALA A 36 -4.65 2.63 -15.82
CA ALA A 36 -3.78 3.69 -16.31
C ALA A 36 -3.09 4.49 -15.19
N LEU A 37 -3.57 4.43 -13.94
CA LEU A 37 -2.89 5.05 -12.80
C LEU A 37 -1.49 4.47 -12.57
N TRP A 38 -1.28 3.20 -12.95
CA TRP A 38 -0.08 2.42 -12.60
C TRP A 38 0.94 2.27 -13.73
N GLY A 39 0.72 2.89 -14.90
CA GLY A 39 1.63 2.81 -16.03
C GLY A 39 0.92 2.68 -17.38
N PRO A 40 1.67 2.52 -18.49
CA PRO A 40 3.07 2.09 -18.57
C PRO A 40 4.11 3.19 -18.35
N LEU A 41 3.71 4.47 -18.43
CA LEU A 41 4.55 5.62 -18.07
C LEU A 41 3.93 6.34 -16.87
N ILE A 42 4.77 6.90 -15.99
CA ILE A 42 4.34 7.62 -14.80
C ILE A 42 4.63 9.11 -14.96
N THR A 43 3.56 9.85 -15.21
CA THR A 43 3.56 11.31 -15.15
C THR A 43 3.52 11.82 -13.71
N ASP A 44 3.78 13.11 -13.53
CA ASP A 44 3.61 13.78 -12.23
C ASP A 44 2.18 13.66 -11.68
N GLU A 45 1.17 13.62 -12.56
CA GLU A 45 -0.23 13.47 -12.18
C GLU A 45 -0.54 12.05 -11.68
N GLN A 46 -0.06 11.02 -12.38
CA GLN A 46 -0.17 9.64 -11.91
C GLN A 46 0.59 9.43 -10.60
N SER A 47 1.79 10.02 -10.45
CA SER A 47 2.55 9.98 -9.19
C SER A 47 1.74 10.56 -8.02
N LYS A 48 1.11 11.72 -8.23
CA LYS A 48 0.21 12.32 -7.23
C LYS A 48 -1.00 11.44 -6.98
N GLY A 49 -1.60 10.88 -8.02
CA GLY A 49 -2.74 9.97 -7.92
C GLY A 49 -2.42 8.71 -7.11
N ILE A 50 -1.26 8.09 -7.32
CA ILE A 50 -0.78 6.93 -6.56
C ILE A 50 -0.58 7.30 -5.08
N ALA A 51 0.01 8.47 -4.81
CA ALA A 51 0.17 8.97 -3.45
C ALA A 51 -1.18 9.22 -2.76
N CYS A 52 -2.13 9.83 -3.47
CA CYS A 52 -3.51 10.04 -3.01
C CYS A 52 -4.24 8.71 -2.78
N TRP A 53 -4.08 7.73 -3.66
CA TRP A 53 -4.66 6.41 -3.47
C TRP A 53 -4.11 5.73 -2.21
N LEU A 54 -2.79 5.75 -2.01
CA LEU A 54 -2.16 5.15 -0.83
C LEU A 54 -2.58 5.85 0.46
N ASP A 55 -2.58 7.19 0.49
CA ASP A 55 -3.06 7.94 1.65
C ASP A 55 -4.54 7.66 1.91
N GLY A 56 -5.36 7.51 0.87
CA GLY A 56 -6.76 7.10 1.00
C GLY A 56 -6.91 5.72 1.66
N CYS A 57 -6.15 4.71 1.22
CA CYS A 57 -6.11 3.39 1.88
C CYS A 57 -5.78 3.52 3.38
N LEU A 58 -4.76 4.32 3.72
CA LEU A 58 -4.31 4.50 5.10
C LEU A 58 -5.31 5.28 5.97
N ARG A 59 -6.07 6.21 5.38
CA ARG A 59 -7.16 6.91 6.06
C ARG A 59 -8.31 5.96 6.39
N ILE A 60 -8.69 5.11 5.43
CA ILE A 60 -9.73 4.10 5.66
C ILE A 60 -9.27 3.11 6.75
N PHE A 61 -8.03 2.63 6.66
CA PHE A 61 -7.41 1.79 7.69
C PHE A 61 -7.49 2.46 9.08
N THR A 62 -7.09 3.72 9.18
CA THR A 62 -7.07 4.47 10.45
C THR A 62 -8.46 4.69 11.00
N PHE A 63 -9.45 4.99 10.15
CA PHE A 63 -10.85 5.11 10.54
C PHE A 63 -11.37 3.83 11.18
N TYR A 64 -11.19 2.69 10.50
CA TYR A 64 -11.67 1.41 11.02
C TYR A 64 -10.90 0.95 12.26
N ARG A 65 -9.58 1.16 12.30
CA ARG A 65 -8.74 0.83 13.47
C ARG A 65 -9.21 1.57 14.73
N ASN A 66 -9.57 2.84 14.60
CA ASN A 66 -9.98 3.71 15.72
C ASN A 66 -11.48 3.57 16.07
N SER A 67 -12.26 2.84 15.28
CA SER A 67 -13.68 2.65 15.55
C SER A 67 -13.86 1.47 16.52
N ILE A 68 -14.03 1.79 17.80
CA ILE A 68 -14.09 0.84 18.93
C ILE A 68 -15.44 0.10 18.98
N GLU A 69 -16.45 0.57 18.25
CA GLU A 69 -17.84 0.13 18.38
C GLU A 69 -18.14 -1.22 17.70
N ASN A 70 -17.30 -1.70 16.78
CA ASN A 70 -17.55 -2.92 16.02
C ASN A 70 -16.28 -3.78 15.87
N PRO A 71 -16.24 -5.02 16.39
CA PRO A 71 -15.13 -5.96 16.21
C PRO A 71 -14.77 -6.22 14.73
N HIS A 72 -15.75 -6.14 13.81
CA HIS A 72 -15.50 -6.28 12.37
C HIS A 72 -14.67 -5.13 11.78
N HIS A 73 -14.57 -4.00 12.47
CA HIS A 73 -13.74 -2.89 12.01
C HIS A 73 -12.25 -3.19 12.12
N GLN A 74 -11.79 -4.01 13.07
CA GLN A 74 -10.37 -4.41 13.11
C GLN A 74 -10.01 -5.22 11.86
N GLU A 75 -10.88 -6.14 11.46
CA GLU A 75 -10.69 -6.94 10.26
C GLU A 75 -10.75 -6.07 8.99
N LYS A 76 -11.72 -5.15 8.91
CA LYS A 76 -11.82 -4.23 7.79
C LYS A 76 -10.62 -3.29 7.69
N ALA A 77 -10.09 -2.81 8.82
CA ALA A 77 -8.85 -2.03 8.86
C ALA A 77 -7.70 -2.82 8.23
N TYR A 78 -7.46 -4.04 8.73
CA TYR A 78 -6.39 -4.89 8.21
C TYR A 78 -6.56 -5.19 6.71
N GLN A 79 -7.79 -5.44 6.26
CA GLN A 79 -8.09 -5.68 4.84
C GLN A 79 -7.66 -4.50 3.95
N TYR A 80 -7.92 -3.25 4.33
CA TYR A 80 -7.46 -2.09 3.54
C TYR A 80 -5.95 -1.91 3.56
N LEU A 81 -5.31 -2.23 4.68
CA LEU A 81 -3.86 -2.19 4.78
C LEU A 81 -3.23 -3.26 3.87
N MET A 82 -3.77 -4.49 3.88
CA MET A 82 -3.31 -5.58 3.03
C MET A 82 -3.68 -5.39 1.56
N PHE A 83 -4.78 -4.71 1.27
CA PHE A 83 -5.15 -4.28 -0.08
C PHE A 83 -4.09 -3.33 -0.66
N ALA A 84 -3.69 -2.32 0.12
CA ALA A 84 -2.62 -1.41 -0.27
C ALA A 84 -1.29 -2.17 -0.47
N TYR A 85 -0.93 -3.02 0.49
CA TYR A 85 0.26 -3.86 0.42
C TYR A 85 0.29 -4.71 -0.86
N GLY A 86 -0.76 -5.48 -1.12
CA GLY A 86 -0.83 -6.42 -2.24
C GLY A 86 -0.76 -5.73 -3.60
N LYS A 87 -1.44 -4.59 -3.77
CA LYS A 87 -1.39 -3.83 -5.03
C LYS A 87 -0.01 -3.25 -5.28
N LEU A 88 0.65 -2.66 -4.27
CA LEU A 88 2.01 -2.13 -4.43
C LEU A 88 3.03 -3.25 -4.66
N GLN A 89 2.86 -4.40 -3.99
CA GLN A 89 3.70 -5.58 -4.21
C GLN A 89 3.55 -6.10 -5.65
N ALA A 90 2.33 -6.14 -6.19
CA ALA A 90 2.09 -6.54 -7.57
C ALA A 90 2.78 -5.58 -8.56
N VAL A 91 2.67 -4.26 -8.35
CA VAL A 91 3.33 -3.25 -9.20
C VAL A 91 4.86 -3.35 -9.11
N SER A 92 5.43 -3.61 -7.94
CA SER A 92 6.88 -3.80 -7.81
C SER A 92 7.41 -5.02 -8.57
N CYS A 93 6.57 -6.03 -8.79
CA CYS A 93 6.92 -7.23 -9.55
C CYS A 93 6.55 -7.14 -11.03
N ASP A 94 5.85 -6.09 -11.49
CA ASP A 94 5.40 -6.00 -12.87
C ASP A 94 6.55 -5.56 -13.77
N PRO A 95 7.08 -6.42 -14.67
CA PRO A 95 8.19 -6.07 -15.55
C PRO A 95 7.86 -4.96 -16.55
N LYS A 96 6.58 -4.59 -16.71
CA LYS A 96 6.12 -3.49 -17.57
C LYS A 96 6.05 -2.14 -16.84
N ALA A 97 6.13 -2.13 -15.51
CA ALA A 97 6.11 -0.90 -14.73
C ALA A 97 7.44 -0.13 -14.88
N GLU A 98 7.38 1.19 -14.73
CA GLU A 98 8.60 2.00 -14.73
C GLU A 98 9.53 1.63 -13.55
N PRO A 99 10.85 1.56 -13.76
CA PRO A 99 11.79 1.20 -12.68
C PRO A 99 11.68 2.07 -11.43
N CYS A 100 11.50 3.39 -11.60
CA CYS A 100 11.31 4.32 -10.48
C CYS A 100 10.04 4.00 -9.68
N LEU A 101 8.97 3.58 -10.36
CA LEU A 101 7.73 3.17 -9.70
C LEU A 101 7.91 1.85 -8.95
N GLN A 102 8.56 0.86 -9.58
CA GLN A 102 8.87 -0.42 -8.93
C GLN A 102 9.66 -0.22 -7.64
N GLU A 103 10.70 0.62 -7.67
CA GLU A 103 11.51 0.95 -6.50
C GLU A 103 10.68 1.65 -5.42
N TRP A 104 9.87 2.64 -5.81
CA TRP A 104 9.00 3.35 -4.89
C TRP A 104 7.99 2.41 -4.22
N CYS A 105 7.34 1.55 -5.00
CA CYS A 105 6.42 0.52 -4.51
C CYS A 105 7.13 -0.44 -3.55
N THR A 106 8.32 -0.93 -3.90
CA THR A 106 9.11 -1.83 -3.04
C THR A 106 9.43 -1.20 -1.68
N LYS A 107 9.83 0.07 -1.66
CA LYS A 107 10.06 0.82 -0.40
C LYS A 107 8.78 0.95 0.41
N ARG A 108 7.64 1.24 -0.22
CA ARG A 108 6.35 1.37 0.47
C ARG A 108 5.81 0.05 0.99
N VAL A 109 5.98 -1.05 0.26
CA VAL A 109 5.60 -2.40 0.71
C VAL A 109 6.31 -2.78 2.01
N GLN A 110 7.60 -2.44 2.18
CA GLN A 110 8.32 -2.64 3.44
C GLN A 110 7.67 -1.87 4.61
N HIS A 111 7.33 -0.59 4.41
CA HIS A 111 6.64 0.19 5.43
C HIS A 111 5.25 -0.36 5.77
N LEU A 112 4.49 -0.78 4.77
CA LEU A 112 3.17 -1.39 4.97
C LEU A 112 3.26 -2.74 5.70
N CYS A 113 4.31 -3.52 5.43
CA CYS A 113 4.59 -4.76 6.17
C CYS A 113 4.76 -4.48 7.67
N VAL A 114 5.63 -3.52 8.01
CA VAL A 114 5.86 -3.14 9.41
C VAL A 114 4.56 -2.68 10.07
N LEU A 115 3.80 -1.81 9.40
CA LEU A 115 2.51 -1.33 9.93
C LEU A 115 1.50 -2.46 10.14
N ALA A 116 1.46 -3.46 9.24
CA ALA A 116 0.58 -4.61 9.34
C ALA A 116 0.99 -5.55 10.49
N LEU A 117 2.30 -5.76 10.69
CA LEU A 117 2.81 -6.52 11.82
C LEU A 117 2.55 -5.81 13.16
N GLU A 118 2.76 -4.50 13.23
CA GLU A 118 2.42 -3.68 14.40
C GLU A 118 0.92 -3.79 14.72
N PHE A 119 0.07 -3.68 13.71
CA PHE A 119 -1.38 -3.85 13.88
C PHE A 119 -1.73 -5.23 14.42
N ALA A 120 -1.22 -6.30 13.80
CA ALA A 120 -1.52 -7.68 14.18
C ALA A 120 -1.03 -7.98 15.61
N ASN A 121 0.16 -7.52 15.98
CA ASN A 121 0.74 -7.73 17.32
C ASN A 121 0.00 -6.96 18.43
N GLN A 122 -0.81 -5.96 18.09
CA GLN A 122 -1.64 -5.23 19.05
C GLN A 122 -3.00 -5.89 19.31
N GLN A 123 -3.37 -6.91 18.53
CA GLN A 123 -4.64 -7.60 18.69
C GLN A 123 -4.52 -8.72 19.73
N GLN A 124 -5.64 -9.01 20.41
CA GLN A 124 -5.67 -10.04 21.46
C GLN A 124 -5.94 -11.45 20.93
N GLU A 125 -6.56 -11.58 19.74
CA GLU A 125 -6.96 -12.89 19.23
C GLU A 125 -5.77 -13.66 18.64
N PRO A 126 -5.62 -14.97 18.95
CA PRO A 126 -4.50 -15.79 18.45
C PRO A 126 -4.37 -15.84 16.91
N ARG A 127 -5.46 -15.62 16.17
CA ARG A 127 -5.44 -15.59 14.70
C ARG A 127 -4.46 -14.55 14.17
N TRP A 128 -4.28 -13.43 14.86
CA TRP A 128 -3.40 -12.34 14.41
C TRP A 128 -1.92 -12.71 14.49
N GLN A 129 -1.55 -13.60 15.42
CA GLN A 129 -0.21 -14.18 15.45
C GLN A 129 0.04 -15.05 14.21
N GLN A 130 -0.95 -15.87 13.81
CA GLN A 130 -0.81 -16.68 12.61
C GLN A 130 -0.73 -15.81 11.35
N GLU A 131 -1.50 -14.71 11.30
CA GLU A 131 -1.43 -13.77 10.19
C GLU A 131 -0.10 -13.01 10.15
N SER A 132 0.48 -12.65 11.30
CA SER A 132 1.80 -12.01 11.34
C SER A 132 2.91 -12.96 10.89
N GLU A 133 2.87 -14.23 11.30
CA GLU A 133 3.83 -15.26 10.85
C GLU A 133 3.78 -15.47 9.34
N LYS A 134 2.57 -15.60 8.76
CA LYS A 134 2.38 -15.70 7.30
C LYS A 134 2.87 -14.46 6.57
N LEU A 135 2.60 -13.26 7.12
CA LEU A 135 3.04 -12.01 6.53
C LEU A 135 4.57 -11.91 6.52
N ILE A 136 5.25 -12.26 7.62
CA ILE A 136 6.71 -12.29 7.69
C ILE A 136 7.26 -13.24 6.62
N GLU A 137 6.77 -14.47 6.56
CA GLU A 137 7.27 -15.47 5.61
C GLU A 137 7.11 -15.01 4.15
N SER A 138 5.92 -14.52 3.80
CA SER A 138 5.64 -14.03 2.45
C SER A 138 6.45 -12.79 2.10
N HIS A 139 6.63 -11.86 3.05
CA HIS A 139 7.42 -10.65 2.84
C HIS A 139 8.91 -10.94 2.70
N VAL A 140 9.47 -11.83 3.50
CA VAL A 140 10.88 -12.26 3.38
C VAL A 140 11.14 -12.89 2.02
N ARG A 141 10.25 -13.80 1.57
CA ARG A 141 10.35 -14.40 0.23
C ARG A 141 10.30 -13.35 -0.88
N PHE A 142 9.39 -12.39 -0.77
CA PHE A 142 9.27 -11.29 -1.72
C PHE A 142 10.52 -10.40 -1.74
N MET A 143 11.06 -10.02 -0.59
CA MET A 143 12.26 -9.19 -0.52
C MET A 143 13.49 -9.93 -1.04
N ALA A 144 13.60 -11.24 -0.79
CA ALA A 144 14.69 -12.06 -1.32
C ALA A 144 14.67 -12.19 -2.85
N SER A 145 13.51 -12.02 -3.51
CA SER A 145 13.41 -12.02 -4.97
C SER A 145 13.67 -10.67 -5.62
N GLN A 146 13.93 -9.60 -4.84
CA GLN A 146 14.16 -8.27 -5.39
C GLN A 146 15.63 -8.08 -5.83
N PRO A 147 15.89 -7.55 -7.04
CA PRO A 147 17.25 -7.39 -7.56
C PRO A 147 18.18 -6.53 -6.68
N GLN A 148 17.61 -5.58 -5.92
CA GLN A 148 18.38 -4.66 -5.09
C GLN A 148 18.96 -5.30 -3.82
N ASN A 149 18.47 -6.46 -3.39
CA ASN A 149 18.99 -7.12 -2.19
C ASN A 149 20.25 -7.95 -2.44
N ASP A 150 20.60 -8.24 -3.70
CA ASP A 150 21.84 -8.94 -4.06
C ASP A 150 23.09 -8.09 -3.77
N ASP A 151 22.96 -6.76 -3.72
CA ASP A 151 24.10 -5.85 -3.55
C ASP A 151 24.49 -5.62 -2.07
N GLN A 152 23.62 -5.96 -1.11
CA GLN A 152 23.95 -5.89 0.32
C GLN A 152 24.92 -7.00 0.79
N GLY A 153 25.23 -7.97 -0.08
CA GLY A 153 26.25 -9.01 0.15
C GLY A 153 27.65 -8.67 -0.38
N SER A 154 27.82 -7.61 -1.17
CA SER A 154 29.11 -7.20 -1.74
C SER A 154 29.75 -6.06 -0.95
N VAL A 155 29.96 -6.26 0.35
CA VAL A 155 30.99 -5.50 1.07
C VAL A 155 32.33 -5.96 0.50
N LYS A 156 32.80 -5.26 -0.53
CA LYS A 156 34.17 -5.36 -1.02
C LYS A 156 35.09 -5.08 0.18
N HIS A 157 35.65 -6.14 0.75
CA HIS A 157 36.88 -6.08 1.53
C HIS A 157 37.97 -5.47 0.62
N GLN A 158 38.04 -4.15 0.55
CA GLN A 158 39.23 -3.46 0.06
C GLN A 158 40.27 -3.52 1.19
N LEU A 159 41.07 -4.58 1.15
CA LEU A 159 42.37 -4.64 1.80
C LEU A 159 43.30 -3.65 1.06
N HIS A 160 43.80 -2.65 1.78
CA HIS A 160 45.00 -1.90 1.45
C HIS A 160 45.79 -1.65 2.73
#